data_AF-A0A9P0MFL1-F1
#
_entry.id   AF-A0A9P0MFL1-F1
#
_cell.length_a   1.000
_cell.length_b   1.000
_cell.length_c   1.000
_cell.angle_alpha   90.00
_cell.angle_beta   90.00
_cell.angle_gamma   90.00
#
_symmetry.space_group_name_H-M   'P 1'
#
loop_
_entity.id
_entity.type
_entity.pdbx_description
1 polymer ?
#
loop_
_entity_poly.entity_id
_entity_poly.type
_entity_poly.pdbx_seq_one_letter_code
_entity_poly.pdbx_strand_id
1 'polypeptide(L)'
;MKGAYQQMIICFAITEDVIVLTTVFPDTSAKWKELANLFEERWNFPHCLGAIDGKHIDIIPPADSGSYYYNYKGRHSMVLMAIVDARY
;
A
#
# COMPACT_ATOMS: atom_id res chain seq x y z
N MET A 1 -16.48 -20.90 11.49
CA MET A 1 -16.15 -19.68 12.24
C MET A 1 -16.03 -18.54 11.22
N LYS A 2 -16.97 -17.60 11.26
CA LYS A 2 -17.00 -16.39 10.43
C LYS A 2 -15.93 -15.44 10.99
N GLY A 3 -14.98 -15.01 10.17
CA GLY A 3 -13.86 -14.18 10.63
C GLY A 3 -13.48 -13.16 9.56
N ALA A 4 -13.54 -11.89 9.96
CA ALA A 4 -13.03 -10.70 9.29
C ALA A 4 -13.66 -10.36 7.91
N TYR A 5 -14.70 -9.53 7.96
CA TYR A 5 -14.95 -8.55 6.92
C TYR A 5 -13.70 -7.66 6.82
N GLN A 6 -12.76 -7.99 5.94
CA GLN A 6 -11.65 -7.12 5.59
C GLN A 6 -12.18 -6.05 4.63
N GLN A 7 -13.06 -5.19 5.11
CA GLN A 7 -13.34 -3.92 4.45
C GLN A 7 -12.06 -3.10 4.63
N MET A 8 -11.11 -3.23 3.70
CA MET A 8 -9.97 -2.33 3.62
C MET A 8 -10.50 -0.99 3.13
N ILE A 9 -11.12 -0.24 4.05
CA ILE A 9 -11.27 1.19 3.91
C ILE A 9 -9.83 1.69 3.78
N ILE A 10 -9.47 2.21 2.61
CA ILE A 10 -8.26 3.03 2.46
C ILE A 10 -8.53 4.27 3.30
N CYS A 11 -8.25 4.17 4.60
CA CYS A 11 -8.19 5.31 5.49
C CYS A 11 -6.91 6.04 5.08
N PHE A 12 -7.09 7.17 4.41
CA PHE A 12 -6.02 8.06 4.00
C PHE A 12 -5.44 8.71 5.27
N ALA A 13 -4.63 7.96 6.01
CA ALA A 13 -3.78 8.45 7.08
C ALA A 13 -2.34 8.24 6.62
N ILE A 14 -1.91 9.06 5.66
CA ILE A 14 -0.56 8.98 5.09
C ILE A 14 0.25 10.10 5.72
N THR A 15 1.19 9.73 6.59
CA THR A 15 2.24 10.62 7.10
C THR A 15 3.18 11.01 5.96
N GLU A 16 3.76 12.22 6.01
CA GLU A 16 4.48 12.86 4.90
C GLU A 16 5.74 12.10 4.40
N ASP A 17 6.24 11.09 5.11
CA ASP A 17 7.48 10.38 4.80
C ASP A 17 7.32 9.10 3.96
N VAL A 18 6.10 8.83 3.49
CA VAL A 18 5.81 7.67 2.64
C VAL A 18 5.91 8.06 1.17
N ILE A 19 6.85 7.47 0.45
CA ILE A 19 6.87 7.55 -1.01
C ILE A 19 5.82 6.58 -1.54
N VAL A 20 4.74 7.11 -2.12
CA VAL A 20 3.69 6.32 -2.78
C VAL A 20 3.98 6.28 -4.28
N LEU A 21 4.32 5.09 -4.79
CA LEU A 21 4.33 4.85 -6.24
C LEU A 21 2.94 4.36 -6.64
N THR A 22 2.15 5.21 -7.28
CA THR A 22 0.81 4.86 -7.77
C THR A 22 0.82 4.58 -9.27
N THR A 23 0.27 3.43 -9.64
CA THR A 23 -0.31 3.21 -10.96
C THR A 23 -1.72 3.80 -10.96
N VAL A 24 -1.96 4.77 -11.85
CA VAL A 24 -3.23 5.47 -12.13
C VAL A 24 -4.47 4.85 -11.46
N PHE A 25 -5.07 5.59 -10.50
CA PHE A 25 -6.32 5.15 -9.88
C PHE A 25 -7.49 5.19 -10.87
N PRO A 26 -8.40 4.20 -10.83
CA PRO A 26 -9.62 4.24 -11.60
C PRO A 26 -10.47 5.48 -11.28
N ASP A 27 -10.96 6.13 -12.33
CA ASP A 27 -11.76 7.36 -12.28
C ASP A 27 -13.28 7.10 -12.38
N THR A 28 -13.69 5.83 -12.62
CA THR A 28 -15.10 5.46 -12.76
C THR A 28 -15.45 4.21 -11.97
N SER A 29 -16.69 4.13 -11.50
CA SER A 29 -17.21 2.97 -10.77
C SER A 29 -17.19 1.67 -11.60
N ALA A 30 -17.30 1.77 -12.93
CA ALA A 30 -17.18 0.63 -13.83
C ALA A 30 -15.78 0.01 -13.80
N LYS A 31 -14.74 0.84 -13.88
CA LYS A 31 -13.34 0.39 -13.79
C LYS A 31 -13.01 -0.20 -12.41
N TRP A 32 -13.57 0.35 -11.33
CA TRP A 32 -13.43 -0.25 -9.99
C TRP A 32 -14.08 -1.64 -9.89
N LYS A 33 -15.26 -1.83 -10.48
CA LYS A 33 -15.92 -3.15 -10.54
C LYS A 33 -15.12 -4.14 -11.38
N GLU A 34 -14.56 -3.70 -12.50
CA GLU A 34 -13.69 -4.52 -13.34
C GLU A 34 -12.47 -5.01 -12.56
N LEU A 35 -11.78 -4.11 -11.83
CA LEU A 35 -10.67 -4.50 -10.96
C LEU A 35 -11.09 -5.50 -9.87
N ALA A 36 -12.23 -5.28 -9.23
CA ALA A 36 -12.77 -6.19 -8.23
C ALA A 36 -12.97 -7.60 -8.78
N ASN A 37 -13.57 -7.71 -9.98
CA ASN A 37 -13.78 -8.98 -10.64
C ASN A 37 -12.44 -9.63 -11.03
N LEU A 38 -11.47 -8.87 -11.53
CA LEU A 38 -10.14 -9.38 -11.86
C LEU A 38 -9.41 -9.94 -10.64
N PHE A 39 -9.53 -9.29 -9.48
CA PHE A 39 -8.97 -9.80 -8.23
C PHE A 39 -9.66 -11.10 -7.77
N GLU A 40 -10.98 -11.18 -7.90
CA GLU A 40 -11.74 -12.38 -7.58
C GLU A 40 -11.34 -13.55 -8.51
N GLU A 41 -11.30 -13.32 -9.81
CA GLU A 41 -10.98 -14.34 -10.82
C GLU A 41 -9.55 -14.88 -10.71
N ARG A 42 -8.56 -13.99 -10.52
CA ARG A 42 -7.14 -14.38 -10.54
C ARG A 42 -6.63 -14.84 -9.18
N TRP A 43 -7.10 -14.18 -8.13
CA TRP A 43 -6.50 -14.30 -6.80
C TRP A 43 -7.49 -14.81 -5.75
N ASN A 44 -8.77 -15.01 -6.10
CA ASN A 44 -9.83 -15.39 -5.18
C ASN A 44 -10.02 -14.39 -4.03
N PHE A 45 -9.82 -13.10 -4.32
CA PHE A 45 -10.06 -12.01 -3.40
C PHE A 45 -11.27 -11.18 -3.87
N PRO A 46 -12.51 -11.59 -3.52
CA PRO A 46 -13.71 -10.87 -3.91
C PRO A 46 -13.68 -9.45 -3.36
N HIS A 47 -14.14 -8.49 -4.18
CA HIS A 47 -14.21 -7.06 -3.83
C HIS A 47 -12.86 -6.38 -3.55
N CYS A 48 -11.73 -7.02 -3.85
CA CYS A 48 -10.43 -6.39 -3.71
C CYS A 48 -10.19 -5.39 -4.84
N LEU A 49 -9.69 -4.19 -4.51
CA LEU A 49 -9.50 -3.11 -5.47
C LEU A 49 -8.03 -2.78 -5.74
N GLY A 50 -7.13 -3.41 -5.00
CA GLY A 50 -5.69 -3.20 -5.05
C GLY A 50 -5.00 -3.98 -3.94
N ALA A 51 -3.75 -4.36 -4.19
CA ALA A 51 -2.86 -4.89 -3.17
C ALA A 51 -1.83 -3.83 -2.82
N ILE A 52 -1.55 -3.65 -1.53
CA ILE A 52 -0.58 -2.68 -1.03
C ILE A 52 0.51 -3.42 -0.25
N ASP A 53 1.77 -3.04 -0.50
CA ASP A 53 2.90 -3.54 0.27
C ASP A 53 3.90 -2.40 0.56
N GLY A 54 4.65 -2.58 1.65
CA GLY A 54 5.59 -1.62 2.18
C GLY A 54 6.98 -2.23 2.35
N LYS A 55 8.01 -1.54 1.85
CA LYS A 55 9.40 -1.94 2.03
C LYS A 55 10.21 -0.83 2.68
N HIS A 56 10.92 -1.18 3.75
CA HIS A 56 11.96 -0.31 4.29
C HIS A 56 13.15 -0.25 3.32
N ILE A 57 13.46 0.95 2.86
CA ILE A 57 14.66 1.28 2.09
C ILE A 57 15.63 1.98 3.02
N ASP A 58 16.86 1.49 3.09
CA ASP A 58 17.89 2.11 3.90
C ASP A 58 18.29 3.45 3.31
N ILE A 59 18.44 4.45 4.17
CA ILE A 59 18.79 5.81 3.76
C ILE A 59 19.92 6.36 4.62
N ILE A 60 20.61 7.35 4.06
CA ILE A 60 21.40 8.29 4.87
C ILE A 60 20.42 9.39 5.28
N PRO A 61 20.08 9.50 6.58
CA PRO A 61 19.11 10.48 7.02
C PRO A 61 19.70 11.91 6.94
N PRO A 62 18.89 12.95 6.74
CA PRO A 62 19.33 14.34 6.82
C PRO A 62 20.02 14.65 8.15
N ALA A 63 20.91 15.64 8.17
CA ALA A 63 21.50 16.12 9.42
C ALA A 63 20.41 16.51 10.42
N ASP A 64 20.68 16.32 11.71
CA ASP A 64 19.79 16.68 12.83
C ASP A 64 18.41 16.00 12.85
N SER A 65 18.23 14.93 12.07
CA SER A 65 17.00 14.12 12.08
C SER A 65 16.89 13.17 13.28
N GLY A 66 17.93 13.07 14.11
CA GLY A 66 17.92 12.23 15.31
C GLY A 66 17.51 10.78 15.01
N SER A 67 16.52 10.27 15.75
CA SER A 67 15.99 8.91 15.55
C SER A 67 14.80 8.85 14.59
N TYR A 68 14.46 9.93 13.88
CA TYR A 68 13.25 10.02 13.05
C TYR A 68 13.16 8.89 12.02
N TYR A 69 14.28 8.60 11.34
CA TYR A 69 14.37 7.51 10.36
C TYR A 69 14.88 6.19 10.96
N TYR A 70 15.18 6.15 12.26
CA TYR A 70 15.81 4.99 12.89
C TYR A 70 14.76 3.92 13.19
N ASN A 71 14.84 2.80 12.49
CA ASN A 71 13.89 1.70 12.64
C ASN A 71 14.33 0.70 13.74
N TYR A 72 13.43 -0.22 14.09
CA TYR A 72 13.67 -1.24 15.12
C TYR A 72 14.81 -2.22 14.78
N LYS A 73 15.23 -2.30 13.50
CA LYS A 73 16.36 -3.14 13.06
C LYS A 73 17.72 -2.46 13.23
N GLY A 74 17.76 -1.30 13.89
CA GLY A 74 19.01 -0.62 14.23
C GLY A 74 19.65 0.13 13.06
N ARG A 75 18.84 0.57 12.08
CA ARG A 75 19.31 1.29 10.90
C ARG A 75 18.35 2.40 10.51
N HIS A 76 18.84 3.40 9.80
CA HIS A 76 18.00 4.45 9.24
C HIS A 76 17.35 3.99 7.94
N SER A 77 16.03 4.17 7.83
CA SER A 77 15.27 3.77 6.64
C SER A 77 14.02 4.62 6.44
N MET A 78 13.57 4.73 5.20
CA MET A 78 12.24 5.20 4.84
C MET A 78 11.37 4.05 4.35
N VAL A 79 10.05 4.19 4.45
CA VAL A 79 9.10 3.20 3.93
C VAL A 79 8.69 3.59 2.50
N LEU A 80 9.01 2.73 1.54
CA LEU A 80 8.43 2.78 0.20
C LEU A 80 7.13 1.99 0.20
N MET A 81 6.02 2.62 -0.20
CA MET A 81 4.74 1.96 -0.36
C MET A 81 4.39 1.85 -1.84
N ALA A 82 3.99 0.66 -2.26
CA ALA A 82 3.52 0.40 -3.62
C ALA A 82 2.10 -0.17 -3.58
N ILE A 83 1.26 0.30 -4.48
CA ILE A 83 -0.08 -0.23 -4.72
C ILE A 83 -0.10 -0.80 -6.13
N VAL A 84 -0.59 -2.02 -6.26
CA VAL A 84 -0.72 -2.72 -7.55
C VAL A 84 -2.15 -3.19 -7.74
N ASP A 85 -2.55 -3.36 -9.00
CA ASP A 85 -3.83 -3.94 -9.36
C ASP A 85 -3.73 -5.48 -9.53
N ALA A 86 -4.83 -6.11 -9.93
CA ALA A 86 -4.90 -7.56 -10.10
C ALA A 86 -4.00 -8.12 -11.22
N ARG A 87 -3.32 -7.27 -11.99
CA ARG A 87 -2.50 -7.60 -13.16
C ARG A 87 -0.99 -7.56 -12.89
N TYR A 88 -0.58 -7.37 -11.63
CA TYR A 88 0.81 -7.52 -11.21
C TYR A 88 1.45 -8.82 -11.70
#